data_AF-A0A2E9JEC9-F1
#
_entry.id   AF-A0A2E9JEC9-F1
#
_cell.length_a   1.000
_cell.length_b   1.000
_cell.length_c   1.000
_cell.angle_alpha   90.00
_cell.angle_beta   90.00
_cell.angle_gamma   90.00
#
_symmetry.space_group_name_H-M   'P 1'
#
loop_
_entity.id
_entity.type
_entity.pdbx_description
1 polymer ?
#
loop_
_entity_poly.entity_id
_entity_poly.type
_entity_poly.pdbx_seq_one_letter_code
_entity_poly.pdbx_strand_id
1 'polypeptide(L)' 'MYPILISELATCVAEPSDTRTIVDGTVCLEPRPQICTLDYRPVCGIIADGSRQEFSNGCGACSVPEVVSFVENTCETAN' A
#
# COMPACT_ATOMS: atom_id res chain seq x y z
N MET A 1 20.03 39.71 34.90
CA MET A 1 19.07 39.66 33.76
C MET A 1 19.85 39.12 32.56
N TYR A 2 19.83 37.79 32.36
CA TYR A 2 20.48 37.10 31.24
C TYR A 2 19.36 36.40 30.46
N PRO A 3 19.14 36.66 29.17
CA PRO A 3 18.06 36.03 28.43
C PRO A 3 18.41 34.56 28.15
N ILE A 4 17.51 33.66 28.54
CA ILE A 4 17.52 32.25 28.15
C ILE A 4 17.05 32.17 26.70
N LEU A 5 17.90 31.71 25.79
CA LEU A 5 17.50 31.36 24.42
C LEU A 5 17.40 29.83 24.31
N ILE A 6 16.21 29.42 23.89
CA ILE A 6 15.61 28.10 24.07
C ILE A 6 16.06 27.19 22.92
N SER A 7 16.43 25.96 23.28
CA SER A 7 16.75 24.83 22.40
C SER A 7 15.57 24.43 21.52
N GLU A 8 15.73 24.48 20.20
CA GLU A 8 14.73 23.98 19.25
C GLU A 8 14.97 22.49 18.95
N LEU A 9 13.96 21.69 19.31
CA LEU A 9 13.86 20.25 19.13
C LEU A 9 13.64 19.93 17.64
N ALA A 10 14.47 19.07 17.07
CA ALA A 10 14.17 18.42 15.80
C ALA A 10 13.03 17.41 16.02
N THR A 11 11.79 17.79 15.70
CA THR A 11 10.68 16.84 15.60
C THR A 11 10.75 16.18 14.22
N CYS A 12 10.80 14.85 14.18
CA CYS A 12 10.63 14.12 12.92
C CYS A 12 9.14 14.13 12.57
N VAL A 13 8.79 14.77 11.46
CA VAL A 13 7.47 14.60 10.85
C VAL A 13 7.48 13.27 10.09
N ALA A 14 6.60 12.34 10.47
CA ALA A 14 6.30 11.17 9.66
C ALA A 14 5.47 11.61 8.45
N GLU A 15 5.80 11.08 7.26
CA GLU A 15 5.18 11.45 5.99
C GLU A 15 3.66 11.14 5.97
N PRO A 16 2.85 11.95 5.29
CA PRO A 16 1.43 11.71 5.15
C PRO A 16 1.19 10.52 4.22
N SER A 17 0.69 9.41 4.78
CA SER A 17 0.03 8.37 3.99
C SER A 17 -1.15 9.01 3.26
N ASP A 18 -1.10 9.00 1.93
CA ASP A 18 -2.09 9.58 1.02
C ASP A 18 -3.45 8.89 1.22
N THR A 19 -4.26 9.42 2.14
CA THR A 19 -5.65 9.05 2.31
C THR A 19 -6.46 9.71 1.20
N ARG A 20 -6.48 9.07 0.04
CA ARG A 20 -7.57 9.28 -0.93
C ARG A 20 -8.64 8.24 -0.65
N THR A 21 -9.84 8.70 -0.33
CA THR A 21 -11.04 7.91 -0.04
C THR A 21 -11.23 6.78 -1.07
N ILE A 22 -10.93 5.55 -0.66
CA ILE A 22 -11.03 4.36 -1.50
C ILE A 22 -12.40 3.71 -1.28
N VAL A 23 -13.10 3.42 -2.37
CA VAL A 23 -14.06 2.31 -2.40
C VAL A 23 -13.20 1.05 -2.37
N ASP A 24 -12.92 0.59 -1.14
CA ASP A 24 -12.08 -0.55 -0.73
C ASP A 24 -11.25 -1.25 -1.83
N GLY A 25 -10.03 -0.76 -2.12
CA GLY A 25 -9.13 -1.26 -3.16
C GLY A 25 -8.09 -0.29 -3.74
N THR A 26 -6.82 -0.68 -3.67
CA THR A 26 -5.68 0.02 -4.27
C THR A 26 -5.50 -0.39 -5.73
N VAL A 27 -5.46 0.57 -6.66
CA VAL A 27 -5.28 0.32 -8.10
C VAL A 27 -3.81 0.09 -8.44
N CYS A 28 -3.52 -0.89 -9.30
CA CYS A 28 -2.17 -1.13 -9.81
C CYS A 28 -1.82 -0.12 -10.91
N LEU A 29 -0.81 0.72 -10.67
CA LEU A 29 -0.35 1.74 -11.62
C LEU A 29 0.83 1.25 -12.45
N GLU A 30 0.98 1.74 -13.68
CA GLU A 30 2.21 1.59 -14.47
C GLU A 30 3.31 2.58 -14.03
N PRO A 31 4.60 2.18 -14.11
CA PRO A 31 5.11 0.88 -14.52
C PRO A 31 4.97 -0.18 -13.42
N ARG A 32 4.65 -1.43 -13.80
CA ARG A 32 4.48 -2.52 -12.84
C ARG A 32 5.81 -2.90 -12.17
N PRO A 33 5.82 -3.12 -10.84
CA PRO A 33 7.03 -3.52 -10.13
C PRO A 33 7.51 -4.89 -10.63
N GLN A 34 8.82 -5.00 -10.89
CA GLN A 34 9.46 -6.26 -11.30
C GLN A 34 10.19 -6.94 -10.13
N ILE A 35 10.41 -6.20 -9.04
CA ILE A 35 11.12 -6.68 -7.84
C ILE A 35 10.26 -6.30 -6.64
N CYS A 36 9.94 -7.29 -5.83
CA CYS A 36 9.17 -7.13 -4.60
C CYS A 36 9.95 -7.66 -3.41
N THR A 37 9.74 -7.05 -2.25
CA THR A 37 10.28 -7.57 -0.99
C THR A 37 9.55 -8.85 -0.58
N LEU A 38 10.21 -9.70 0.21
CA LEU A 38 9.61 -10.90 0.82
C LEU A 38 8.82 -10.53 2.08
N ASP A 39 8.00 -9.49 1.99
CA ASP A 39 7.09 -9.05 3.04
C ASP A 39 5.77 -9.80 2.91
N TYR A 40 5.25 -10.33 4.01
CA TYR A 40 4.01 -11.10 4.00
C TYR A 40 2.89 -10.29 4.67
N ARG A 41 2.13 -9.60 3.82
CA ARG A 41 0.91 -8.85 4.17
C ARG A 41 -0.13 -9.17 3.10
N PRO A 42 -0.86 -10.28 3.25
CA PRO A 42 -1.65 -10.84 2.17
C PRO A 42 -2.73 -9.87 1.70
N VAL A 43 -2.94 -9.85 0.39
CA VAL A 43 -3.92 -9.00 -0.28
C VAL A 43 -4.77 -9.84 -1.23
N CYS A 44 -5.97 -9.37 -1.53
CA CYS A 44 -6.83 -9.97 -2.54
C CYS A 44 -6.76 -9.14 -3.82
N GLY A 45 -6.07 -9.67 -4.83
CA GLY A 45 -5.97 -9.07 -6.15
C GLY A 45 -7.21 -9.35 -6.99
N ILE A 46 -7.70 -8.31 -7.65
CA ILE A 46 -8.81 -8.34 -8.61
C ILE A 46 -8.19 -8.36 -10.00
N ILE A 47 -8.49 -9.40 -10.77
CA ILE A 47 -8.01 -9.58 -12.13
C ILE A 47 -8.98 -8.89 -13.10
N ALA A 48 -8.48 -8.47 -14.27
CA ALA A 48 -9.29 -7.80 -15.30
C ALA A 48 -10.52 -8.62 -15.76
N ASP A 49 -10.50 -9.94 -15.60
CA ASP A 49 -11.61 -10.85 -15.89
C ASP A 49 -12.68 -10.91 -14.76
N GLY A 50 -12.44 -10.20 -13.66
CA GLY A 50 -13.30 -10.16 -12.48
C GLY A 50 -13.03 -11.26 -11.46
N SER A 51 -12.09 -12.18 -11.72
CA SER A 51 -11.66 -13.18 -10.76
C SER A 51 -10.82 -12.55 -9.64
N ARG A 52 -10.74 -13.25 -8.51
CA ARG A 52 -10.01 -12.82 -7.32
C ARG A 52 -8.94 -13.86 -6.97
N GLN A 53 -7.74 -13.41 -6.68
CA GLN A 53 -6.62 -14.26 -6.28
C GLN A 53 -5.88 -13.65 -5.09
N GLU A 54 -5.48 -14.51 -4.16
CA GLU A 54 -4.66 -14.09 -3.02
C GLU A 54 -3.19 -13.97 -3.40
N PHE A 55 -2.57 -12.87 -2.98
CA PHE A 55 -1.15 -12.59 -3.18
C PHE A 55 -0.46 -12.31 -1.85
N SER A 56 0.84 -12.61 -1.76
CA SER A 56 1.62 -12.45 -0.53
C SER A 56 1.71 -10.99 -0.03
N ASN A 57 1.65 -10.03 -0.97
CA ASN A 57 1.59 -8.60 -0.69
C ASN A 57 1.11 -7.81 -1.93
N GLY A 58 0.80 -6.53 -1.74
CA GLY A 58 0.36 -5.62 -2.81
C GLY A 58 1.36 -5.46 -3.97
N CYS A 59 2.67 -5.52 -3.69
CA CYS A 59 3.68 -5.48 -4.75
C CYS A 59 3.59 -6.73 -5.63
N GLY A 60 3.49 -7.92 -5.02
CA GLY A 60 3.33 -9.19 -5.71
C GLY A 60 2.07 -9.21 -6.56
N ALA A 61 0.96 -8.69 -6.03
CA ALA A 61 -0.29 -8.53 -6.79
C ALA A 61 -0.10 -7.65 -8.03
N CYS A 62 0.45 -6.45 -7.87
CA CYS A 62 0.64 -5.53 -9.00
C CYS A 62 1.78 -5.91 -9.95
N SER A 63 2.68 -6.83 -9.57
CA SER A 63 3.69 -7.37 -10.48
C SER A 63 3.06 -8.22 -11.61
N VAL A 64 1.88 -8.78 -11.38
CA VAL A 64 1.12 -9.53 -12.37
C VAL A 64 0.33 -8.55 -13.25
N PRO A 65 0.54 -8.55 -14.57
CA PRO A 65 -0.07 -7.56 -15.48
C PRO A 65 -1.60 -7.67 -15.54
N GLU A 66 -2.14 -8.84 -15.22
CA GLU A 66 -3.57 -9.13 -15.28
C GLU A 66 -4.35 -8.57 -14.08
N VAL A 67 -3.66 -8.29 -12.96
CA VAL A 67 -4.26 -7.73 -11.75
C VAL A 67 -4.47 -6.23 -11.94
N VAL A 68 -5.71 -5.75 -11.80
CA VAL A 68 -6.09 -4.33 -11.99
C VAL A 68 -6.09 -3.55 -10.67
N SER A 69 -6.46 -4.20 -9.57
CA SER A 69 -6.46 -3.61 -8.24
C SER A 69 -6.31 -4.70 -7.19
N PHE A 70 -6.01 -4.33 -5.95
CA PHE A 70 -6.00 -5.24 -4.82
C PHE A 70 -6.64 -4.59 -3.59
N VAL A 71 -7.26 -5.38 -2.74
CA VAL A 71 -7.73 -4.94 -1.42
C VAL A 71 -6.81 -5.50 -0.33
N GLU A 72 -6.66 -4.75 0.75
CA GLU A 72 -5.95 -5.25 1.93
C GLU A 72 -6.73 -6.45 2.50
N ASN A 73 -6.01 -7.45 3.05
CA ASN A 73 -6.52 -8.74 3.53
C ASN A 73 -6.69 -9.84 2.47
N THR A 74 -6.85 -11.08 2.93
CA THR A 74 -7.08 -12.27 2.10
C THR A 74 -8.42 -12.20 1.36
N CYS A 75 -8.55 -12.95 0.26
CA CYS A 75 -9.81 -13.01 -0.50
C CYS A 75 -10.97 -13.64 0.27
N GLU A 76 -10.70 -14.34 1.38
CA GLU A 76 -11.72 -14.88 2.29
C GLU A 76 -12.35 -13.79 3.17
N THR A 77 -11.60 -12.71 3.45
CA THR A 77 -12.01 -11.66 4.39
C THR A 77 -12.46 -10.38 3.67
N ALA A 78 -12.08 -10.21 2.40
CA ALA A 78 -12.49 -9.12 1.52
C ALA A 78 -13.99 -9.20 1.16
N ASN A 79 -14.85 -8.52 1.94
CA ASN A 79 -16.30 -8.43 1.71
C ASN A 79 -16.66 -7.25 0.80
#